data_AF-A0A818HDY0-F1
#
_entry.id   AF-A0A818HDY0-F1
#
_cell.length_a   1.000
_cell.length_b   1.000
_cell.length_c   1.000
_cell.angle_alpha   90.00
_cell.angle_beta   90.00
_cell.angle_gamma   90.00
#
_symmetry.space_group_name_H-M   'P 1'
#
loop_
_entity.id
_entity.type
_entity.pdbx_description
1 polymer ?
#
loop_
_entity_poly.entity_id
_entity_poly.type
_entity_poly.pdbx_seq_one_letter_code
_entity_poly.pdbx_strand_id
1 'polypeptide(L)'
;MLSKSKYYLVLFSILCIVCLCIPVIVAIYQNIDHYILPIKISKYYLPLCDHSSIIIDNRIVFDDASHFIHHYPEFICSQNFRNLVDWVYGWPENLFNEHMENTMNDSYIAVADLPHGSIIYIKPDGISRFFQTIDPRLQNQFVLITSQSEISVTENELNYLPRSDSKIIHWFGQNGCINASQSERFTNIPIGVDINSLPSIYERNHQYPLWLSPHDDGIDCHRTWDALYLDAIPIV
;
A
#
# COMPACT_ATOMS: atom_id res chain seq x y z
N MET A 1 40.51 25.19 42.25
CA MET A 1 40.38 26.45 41.49
C MET A 1 41.03 26.27 40.12
N LEU A 2 40.24 26.07 39.06
CA LEU A 2 40.75 26.12 37.69
C LEU A 2 41.30 27.52 37.42
N SER A 3 42.51 27.63 36.85
CA SER A 3 43.09 28.94 36.53
C SER A 3 42.15 29.69 35.57
N LYS A 4 41.97 31.00 35.76
CA LYS A 4 41.08 31.84 34.94
C LYS A 4 41.25 31.58 33.43
N SER A 5 42.48 31.29 32.99
CA SER A 5 42.82 30.91 31.61
C SER A 5 42.07 29.69 31.08
N LYS A 6 41.91 28.60 31.86
CA LYS A 6 41.18 27.40 31.43
C LYS A 6 39.68 27.65 31.31
N TYR A 7 39.11 28.53 32.13
CA TYR A 7 37.70 28.89 32.07
C TYR A 7 37.37 29.67 30.79
N TYR A 8 38.21 30.65 30.41
CA TYR A 8 38.04 31.37 29.15
C TYR A 8 38.20 30.47 27.92
N LEU A 9 39.10 29.47 27.98
CA LEU A 9 39.26 28.52 26.89
C LEU A 9 38.00 27.66 26.68
N VAL A 10 37.40 27.18 27.76
CA VAL A 10 36.15 26.39 27.70
C VAL A 10 34.99 27.26 27.22
N LEU A 11 34.88 28.50 27.72
CA LEU A 11 33.83 29.44 27.28
C LEU A 11 33.96 29.78 25.79
N PHE A 12 35.19 29.97 25.31
CA PHE A 12 35.49 30.20 23.90
C PHE A 12 35.14 28.99 23.03
N SER A 13 35.49 27.78 23.45
CA SER A 13 35.12 26.55 22.75
C SER A 13 33.61 26.34 22.67
N ILE A 14 32.86 26.61 23.75
CA ILE A 14 31.40 26.54 23.75
C ILE A 14 30.82 27.60 22.80
N LEU A 15 31.33 28.83 22.82
CA LEU A 15 30.89 29.88 21.89
C LEU A 15 31.16 29.46 20.43
N CYS A 16 32.32 28.88 20.13
CA CYS A 16 32.64 28.39 18.79
C CYS A 16 31.70 27.27 18.34
N ILE A 17 31.37 26.32 19.22
CA ILE A 17 30.41 25.24 18.90
C ILE A 17 29.02 25.83 18.63
N VAL A 18 28.55 26.74 19.48
CA VAL A 18 27.24 27.40 19.29
C VAL A 18 27.23 28.20 17.98
N CYS A 19 28.29 28.95 17.68
CA CYS A 19 28.41 29.70 16.43
C CYS A 19 28.54 28.81 15.18
N LEU A 20 29.07 27.59 15.29
CA LEU A 20 29.16 26.63 14.18
C LEU A 20 27.87 25.81 13.99
N CYS A 21 27.12 25.54 15.07
CA CYS A 21 25.90 24.75 15.02
C CYS A 21 24.67 25.57 14.58
N ILE A 22 24.59 26.86 14.94
CA ILE A 22 23.43 27.70 14.56
C ILE A 22 23.24 27.78 13.02
N PRO A 23 24.27 28.01 12.19
CA PRO A 23 24.11 28.04 10.74
C PRO A 23 23.63 26.69 10.17
N VAL A 24 24.09 25.58 10.75
CA VAL A 24 23.69 24.22 10.34
C VAL A 24 22.23 23.96 10.69
N ILE A 25 21.80 24.33 11.90
CA ILE A 25 20.40 24.21 12.33
C ILE A 25 19.50 25.09 11.48
N VAL A 26 19.91 26.33 11.17
CA VAL A 26 19.18 27.22 10.27
C VAL A 26 19.10 26.65 8.86
N ALA A 27 20.19 26.08 8.34
CA ALA A 27 20.20 25.43 7.02
C ALA A 27 19.31 24.17 6.97
N ILE A 28 19.25 23.39 8.06
CA ILE A 28 18.33 22.26 8.19
C ILE A 28 16.89 22.79 8.21
N TYR A 29 16.60 23.79 9.03
CA TYR A 29 15.25 24.37 9.14
C TYR A 29 14.78 24.99 7.83
N GLN A 30 15.66 25.69 7.11
CA GLN A 30 15.38 26.25 5.77
C GLN A 30 15.20 25.18 4.69
N ASN A 31 15.74 23.97 4.87
CA ASN A 31 15.57 22.86 3.92
C ASN A 31 14.41 21.92 4.27
N ILE A 32 13.87 21.93 5.49
CA ILE A 32 12.73 21.09 5.88
C ILE A 32 11.48 21.44 5.05
N ASP A 33 11.27 22.72 4.71
CA ASP A 33 10.15 23.15 3.87
C ASP A 33 10.24 22.63 2.42
N HIS A 34 11.43 22.20 1.96
CA HIS A 34 11.63 21.64 0.63
C HIS A 34 11.36 20.13 0.53
N TYR A 35 11.37 19.40 1.65
CA TYR A 35 11.10 17.94 1.67
C TYR A 35 9.67 17.60 2.06
N ILE A 36 8.93 18.55 2.64
CA ILE A 36 7.47 18.44 2.73
C ILE A 36 6.92 18.96 1.40
N LEU A 37 6.89 18.11 0.37
CA LEU A 37 5.98 18.33 -0.73
C LEU A 37 4.57 18.35 -0.13
N PRO A 38 3.85 19.49 -0.09
CA PRO A 38 2.42 19.40 0.10
C PRO A 38 1.93 18.59 -1.10
N ILE A 39 1.37 17.41 -0.84
CA ILE A 39 0.49 16.77 -1.80
C ILE A 39 -0.66 17.75 -1.98
N LYS A 40 -0.52 18.68 -2.93
CA LYS A 40 -1.61 19.50 -3.44
C LYS A 40 -2.49 18.54 -4.20
N ILE A 41 -3.40 17.89 -3.48
CA ILE A 41 -4.57 17.27 -4.08
C ILE A 41 -5.33 18.43 -4.72
N SER A 42 -5.11 18.63 -6.01
CA SER A 42 -5.78 19.67 -6.76
C SER A 42 -7.28 19.40 -6.71
N LYS A 43 -8.05 20.40 -6.26
CA LYS A 43 -9.52 20.46 -6.25
C LYS A 43 -10.14 20.46 -7.66
N TYR A 44 -9.63 19.66 -8.58
CA TYR A 44 -10.40 19.28 -9.76
C TYR A 44 -11.27 18.11 -9.33
N TYR A 45 -12.38 18.43 -8.67
CA TYR A 45 -13.49 17.50 -8.56
C TYR A 45 -14.00 17.30 -9.99
N LEU A 46 -13.41 16.33 -10.71
CA LEU A 46 -14.20 15.55 -11.66
C LEU A 46 -15.47 15.13 -10.90
N PRO A 47 -16.67 15.24 -11.49
CA PRO A 47 -17.84 14.67 -10.88
C PRO A 47 -17.52 13.20 -10.66
N LEU A 48 -17.23 12.86 -9.41
CA LEU A 48 -16.96 11.51 -9.03
C LEU A 48 -18.23 10.73 -9.42
N CYS A 49 -18.08 9.52 -9.96
CA CYS A 49 -19.21 8.66 -10.32
C CYS A 49 -20.21 8.62 -9.16
N ASP A 50 -21.51 8.43 -9.42
CA ASP A 50 -22.57 8.35 -8.39
C ASP A 50 -22.35 7.21 -7.34
N HIS A 51 -21.24 6.48 -7.43
CA HIS A 51 -20.78 5.40 -6.54
C HIS A 51 -19.36 5.61 -5.98
N SER A 52 -18.82 6.83 -6.06
CA SER A 52 -17.48 7.11 -5.58
C SER A 52 -17.41 7.14 -4.06
N SER A 53 -16.31 6.64 -3.52
CA SER A 53 -16.07 6.61 -2.09
C SER A 53 -15.40 7.91 -1.60
N ILE A 54 -15.72 8.31 -0.37
CA ILE A 54 -15.16 9.52 0.28
C ILE A 54 -14.36 9.08 1.50
N ILE A 55 -13.19 9.69 1.72
CA ILE A 55 -12.38 9.45 2.92
C ILE A 55 -12.79 10.44 4.03
N ILE A 56 -13.23 9.91 5.18
CA ILE A 56 -13.61 10.66 6.38
C ILE A 56 -13.03 9.93 7.60
N ASP A 57 -12.23 10.61 8.44
CA ASP A 57 -11.67 10.07 9.68
C ASP A 57 -10.99 8.69 9.53
N ASN A 58 -10.12 8.52 8.54
CA ASN A 58 -9.46 7.24 8.18
C ASN A 58 -10.44 6.09 7.87
N ARG A 59 -11.65 6.44 7.42
CA ARG A 59 -12.64 5.51 6.91
C ARG A 59 -13.00 5.90 5.49
N ILE A 60 -13.21 4.90 4.66
CA ILE A 60 -13.85 5.07 3.36
C ILE A 60 -15.35 4.86 3.56
N VAL A 61 -16.10 5.88 3.19
CA VAL A 61 -17.54 5.96 3.27
C VAL A 61 -18.09 5.92 1.86
N PHE A 62 -19.04 5.02 1.62
CA PHE A 62 -19.84 4.99 0.39
C PHE A 62 -21.12 5.80 0.62
N ASP A 63 -21.77 6.23 -0.47
CA ASP A 63 -22.94 7.13 -0.41
C ASP A 63 -24.15 6.52 0.35
N ASP A 64 -24.09 5.21 0.65
CA ASP A 64 -24.99 4.54 1.57
C ASP A 64 -24.34 4.44 2.99
N ALA A 65 -24.98 5.05 3.99
CA ALA A 65 -24.42 5.22 5.33
C ALA A 65 -24.25 3.90 6.14
N SER A 66 -24.51 2.73 5.54
CA SER A 66 -24.37 1.41 6.18
C SER A 66 -22.96 0.84 6.12
N HIS A 67 -22.08 1.38 5.26
CA HIS A 67 -20.79 0.77 4.96
C HIS A 67 -19.62 1.65 5.37
N PHE A 68 -18.80 1.13 6.29
CA PHE A 68 -17.52 1.73 6.66
C PHE A 68 -16.41 0.74 6.37
N ILE A 69 -15.46 1.17 5.56
CA ILE A 69 -14.22 0.45 5.33
C ILE A 69 -13.10 1.21 6.04
N HIS A 70 -12.24 0.50 6.75
CA HIS A 70 -11.04 1.11 7.31
C HIS A 70 -10.03 1.41 6.19
N HIS A 71 -9.50 2.63 6.16
CA HIS A 71 -8.46 3.04 5.23
C HIS A 71 -7.33 3.71 5.99
N TYR A 72 -6.13 3.16 5.85
CA TYR A 72 -4.97 3.59 6.62
C TYR A 72 -3.86 4.07 5.68
N PRO A 73 -3.99 5.26 5.06
CA PRO A 73 -3.16 5.70 3.95
C PRO A 73 -1.65 5.72 4.24
N GLU A 74 -1.26 5.66 5.51
CA GLU A 74 0.13 5.60 5.97
C GLU A 74 0.76 4.21 5.78
N PHE A 75 -0.06 3.16 5.67
CA PHE A 75 0.39 1.78 5.56
C PHE A 75 0.25 1.22 4.14
N ILE A 76 1.25 0.47 3.70
CA ILE A 76 1.11 -0.42 2.56
C ILE A 76 0.45 -1.69 3.09
N CYS A 77 -0.77 -1.96 2.64
CA CYS A 77 -1.52 -3.18 3.00
C CYS A 77 -2.58 -3.48 1.92
N SER A 78 -3.01 -4.73 1.86
CA SER A 78 -3.96 -5.18 0.83
C SER A 78 -5.33 -4.51 0.94
N GLN A 79 -5.77 -4.18 2.15
CA GLN A 79 -6.98 -3.38 2.38
C GLN A 79 -6.90 -2.05 1.62
N ASN A 80 -5.76 -1.35 1.70
CA ASN A 80 -5.60 -0.08 0.99
C ASN A 80 -5.56 -0.27 -0.53
N PHE A 81 -4.91 -1.32 -1.03
CA PHE A 81 -4.97 -1.61 -2.46
C PHE A 81 -6.39 -1.87 -2.94
N ARG A 82 -7.16 -2.67 -2.21
CA ARG A 82 -8.59 -2.91 -2.49
C ARG A 82 -9.38 -1.61 -2.47
N ASN A 83 -9.12 -0.74 -1.51
CA ASN A 83 -9.87 0.49 -1.31
C ASN A 83 -9.69 1.52 -2.45
N LEU A 84 -8.64 1.39 -3.26
CA LEU A 84 -8.32 2.29 -4.37
C LEU A 84 -8.95 1.88 -5.70
N VAL A 85 -9.61 0.72 -5.76
CA VAL A 85 -10.07 0.14 -7.03
C VAL A 85 -11.52 0.49 -7.35
N ASP A 86 -11.89 0.38 -8.62
CA ASP A 86 -13.26 0.60 -9.09
C ASP A 86 -14.15 -0.63 -8.86
N TRP A 87 -13.58 -1.84 -8.81
CA TRP A 87 -14.31 -3.07 -8.56
C TRP A 87 -13.49 -4.17 -7.88
N VAL A 88 -14.12 -4.92 -6.97
CA VAL A 88 -13.45 -5.94 -6.16
C VAL A 88 -14.06 -7.33 -6.39
N TYR A 89 -13.21 -8.32 -6.63
CA TYR A 89 -13.60 -9.73 -6.75
C TYR A 89 -13.03 -10.59 -5.61
N GLY A 90 -13.93 -11.27 -4.89
CA GLY A 90 -13.55 -12.32 -3.94
C GLY A 90 -12.95 -11.84 -2.62
N TRP A 91 -13.32 -10.63 -2.15
CA TRP A 91 -12.87 -10.15 -0.84
C TRP A 91 -13.56 -10.92 0.31
N PRO A 92 -12.81 -11.41 1.32
CA PRO A 92 -13.39 -12.16 2.43
C PRO A 92 -13.92 -11.21 3.51
N GLU A 93 -15.04 -10.54 3.24
CA GLU A 93 -15.72 -9.58 4.14
C GLU A 93 -15.84 -10.07 5.59
N ASN A 94 -16.28 -11.32 5.78
CA ASN A 94 -16.48 -11.93 7.08
C ASN A 94 -15.19 -12.08 7.91
N LEU A 95 -14.02 -12.18 7.26
CA LEU A 95 -12.74 -12.35 7.96
C LEU A 95 -12.29 -11.04 8.61
N PHE A 96 -12.61 -9.91 8.00
CA PHE A 96 -12.17 -8.59 8.45
C PHE A 96 -13.28 -7.78 9.15
N ASN A 97 -14.49 -8.35 9.28
CA ASN A 97 -15.67 -7.63 9.76
C ASN A 97 -15.90 -6.33 8.97
N GLU A 98 -15.60 -6.38 7.67
CA GLU A 98 -15.79 -5.29 6.73
C GLU A 98 -16.97 -5.65 5.85
N HIS A 99 -18.00 -4.82 5.83
CA HIS A 99 -19.07 -4.94 4.86
C HIS A 99 -18.76 -4.03 3.69
N MET A 100 -18.64 -4.62 2.50
CA MET A 100 -18.71 -3.85 1.27
C MET A 100 -20.10 -4.08 0.72
N GLU A 101 -20.87 -3.02 0.51
CA GLU A 101 -22.02 -3.11 -0.38
C GLU A 101 -21.43 -3.28 -1.78
N ASN A 102 -21.15 -4.52 -2.14
CA ASN A 102 -20.88 -4.87 -3.51
C ASN A 102 -22.21 -4.66 -4.25
N THR A 103 -22.42 -3.44 -4.73
CA THR A 103 -23.49 -3.11 -5.70
C THR A 103 -23.40 -3.99 -6.96
N MET A 104 -22.33 -4.78 -7.10
CA MET A 104 -22.06 -5.68 -8.20
C MET A 104 -21.81 -7.15 -7.81
N ASN A 105 -22.09 -7.61 -6.58
CA ASN A 105 -21.71 -8.98 -6.18
C ASN A 105 -22.47 -10.09 -6.92
N ASP A 106 -23.62 -9.78 -7.55
CA ASP A 106 -24.45 -10.80 -8.21
C ASP A 106 -25.01 -10.42 -9.58
N SER A 107 -24.84 -9.19 -10.05
CA SER A 107 -25.26 -8.81 -11.40
C SER A 107 -24.06 -8.82 -12.34
N TYR A 108 -23.85 -9.95 -13.02
CA TYR A 108 -22.94 -10.09 -14.17
C TYR A 108 -23.03 -8.96 -15.22
N ILE A 109 -24.11 -8.18 -15.18
CA ILE A 109 -24.42 -7.03 -16.02
C ILE A 109 -23.52 -5.84 -15.68
N ALA A 110 -23.27 -5.54 -14.41
CA ALA A 110 -22.57 -4.32 -14.01
C ALA A 110 -21.06 -4.35 -14.33
N VAL A 111 -20.46 -5.56 -14.40
CA VAL A 111 -19.04 -5.73 -14.72
C VAL A 111 -18.77 -5.53 -16.22
N ALA A 112 -19.70 -5.91 -17.11
CA ALA A 112 -19.48 -5.83 -18.55
C ALA A 112 -19.20 -4.39 -19.02
N ASP A 113 -19.81 -3.40 -18.36
CA ASP A 113 -19.80 -1.98 -18.72
C ASP A 113 -18.78 -1.15 -17.93
N LEU A 114 -17.86 -1.79 -17.17
CA LEU A 114 -16.79 -1.05 -16.48
C LEU A 114 -16.02 -0.16 -17.48
N PRO A 115 -15.81 1.13 -17.18
CA PRO A 115 -15.08 2.04 -18.06
C PRO A 115 -13.68 1.53 -18.45
N HIS A 116 -13.19 1.97 -19.61
CA HIS A 116 -11.80 1.75 -19.98
C HIS A 116 -10.86 2.35 -18.95
N GLY A 117 -9.87 1.56 -18.51
CA GLY A 117 -8.92 1.97 -17.48
C GLY A 117 -9.39 1.68 -16.06
N SER A 118 -10.58 1.11 -15.85
CA SER A 118 -11.02 0.71 -14.50
C SER A 118 -10.01 -0.21 -13.83
N ILE A 119 -9.84 -0.02 -12.53
CA ILE A 119 -8.97 -0.80 -11.68
C ILE A 119 -9.80 -1.91 -11.04
N ILE A 120 -9.37 -3.15 -11.22
CA ILE A 120 -10.01 -4.34 -10.68
C ILE A 120 -9.08 -4.95 -9.63
N TYR A 121 -9.61 -5.22 -8.44
CA TYR A 121 -8.93 -6.00 -7.42
C TYR A 121 -9.40 -7.45 -7.43
N ILE A 122 -8.46 -8.40 -7.34
CA ILE A 122 -8.76 -9.82 -7.17
C ILE A 122 -7.90 -10.40 -6.05
N LYS A 123 -8.51 -11.11 -5.11
CA LYS A 123 -7.73 -11.95 -4.19
C LYS A 123 -7.12 -13.14 -4.97
N PRO A 124 -5.83 -13.50 -4.77
CA PRO A 124 -5.14 -14.49 -5.59
C PRO A 124 -5.86 -15.85 -5.77
N ASP A 125 -6.56 -16.34 -4.75
CA ASP A 125 -7.37 -17.57 -4.81
C ASP A 125 -8.54 -17.51 -5.82
N GLY A 126 -8.98 -16.30 -6.19
CA GLY A 126 -10.04 -16.04 -7.17
C GLY A 126 -9.57 -15.88 -8.61
N ILE A 127 -8.26 -15.79 -8.90
CA ILE A 127 -7.74 -15.42 -10.23
C ILE A 127 -8.26 -16.35 -11.33
N SER A 128 -8.08 -17.66 -11.16
CA SER A 128 -8.48 -18.65 -12.17
C SER A 128 -9.98 -18.59 -12.47
N ARG A 129 -10.81 -18.47 -11.42
CA ARG A 129 -12.27 -18.37 -11.57
C ARG A 129 -12.66 -17.06 -12.25
N PHE A 130 -12.04 -15.94 -11.90
CA PHE A 130 -12.28 -14.65 -12.53
C PHE A 130 -12.03 -14.72 -14.04
N PHE A 131 -10.89 -15.25 -14.47
CA PHE A 131 -10.56 -15.36 -15.90
C PHE A 131 -11.47 -16.32 -16.66
N GLN A 132 -12.09 -17.29 -15.97
CA GLN A 132 -13.05 -18.20 -16.59
C GLN A 132 -14.47 -17.62 -16.68
N THR A 133 -14.91 -16.84 -15.68
CA THR A 133 -16.33 -16.45 -15.58
C THR A 133 -16.60 -14.98 -15.83
N ILE A 134 -15.64 -14.10 -15.52
CA ILE A 134 -15.80 -12.63 -15.54
C ILE A 134 -15.03 -11.99 -16.69
N ASP A 135 -13.74 -12.30 -16.86
CA ASP A 135 -12.89 -11.74 -17.93
C ASP A 135 -13.50 -11.84 -19.34
N PRO A 136 -14.18 -12.95 -19.73
CA PRO A 136 -14.81 -13.05 -21.04
C PRO A 136 -15.94 -12.03 -21.27
N ARG A 137 -16.55 -11.50 -20.19
CA ARG A 137 -17.68 -10.58 -20.24
C ARG A 137 -17.27 -9.10 -20.24
N LEU A 138 -16.09 -8.79 -19.70
CA LEU A 138 -15.52 -7.44 -19.74
C LEU A 138 -15.37 -6.98 -21.19
N GLN A 139 -15.84 -5.78 -21.51
CA GLN A 139 -15.67 -5.20 -22.86
C GLN A 139 -14.41 -4.33 -22.95
N ASN A 140 -14.11 -3.59 -21.88
CA ASN A 140 -13.03 -2.62 -21.86
C ASN A 140 -11.76 -3.18 -21.21
N GLN A 141 -10.62 -2.57 -21.55
CA GLN A 141 -9.35 -2.87 -20.89
C GLN A 141 -9.31 -2.29 -19.48
N PHE A 142 -8.62 -2.97 -18.57
CA PHE A 142 -8.60 -2.67 -17.14
C PHE A 142 -7.20 -2.84 -16.53
N VAL A 143 -6.93 -2.16 -15.43
CA VAL A 143 -5.75 -2.41 -14.59
C VAL A 143 -6.10 -3.48 -13.57
N LEU A 144 -5.23 -4.45 -13.36
CA LEU A 144 -5.44 -5.54 -12.40
C LEU A 144 -4.54 -5.36 -11.17
N ILE A 145 -5.11 -5.50 -9.98
CA ILE A 145 -4.38 -5.57 -8.71
C ILE A 145 -4.70 -6.91 -8.04
N THR A 146 -3.67 -7.65 -7.61
CA THR A 146 -3.83 -8.87 -6.82
C THR A 146 -2.98 -8.85 -5.57
N SER A 147 -3.60 -9.05 -4.41
CA SER A 147 -2.97 -8.97 -3.09
C SER A 147 -3.82 -9.73 -2.05
N GLN A 148 -3.40 -9.75 -0.78
CA GLN A 148 -4.05 -10.46 0.32
C GLN A 148 -4.01 -11.99 0.21
N SER A 149 -2.83 -12.55 -0.08
CA SER A 149 -2.59 -13.99 0.06
C SER A 149 -1.12 -14.30 0.35
N GLU A 150 -0.89 -15.38 1.09
CA GLU A 150 0.43 -16.02 1.15
C GLU A 150 0.78 -16.69 -0.19
N ILE A 151 -0.21 -16.87 -1.09
CA ILE A 151 -0.03 -17.41 -2.42
C ILE A 151 0.44 -16.32 -3.39
N SER A 152 1.62 -16.56 -3.95
CA SER A 152 2.24 -15.77 -5.01
C SER A 152 1.49 -15.90 -6.34
N VAL A 153 1.45 -14.83 -7.15
CA VAL A 153 1.05 -14.96 -8.56
C VAL A 153 2.12 -15.76 -9.30
N THR A 154 1.78 -16.96 -9.75
CA THR A 154 2.70 -17.89 -10.41
C THR A 154 2.79 -17.63 -11.91
N GLU A 155 3.76 -18.28 -12.57
CA GLU A 155 3.90 -18.26 -14.03
C GLU A 155 2.63 -18.72 -14.75
N ASN A 156 1.86 -19.63 -14.16
CA ASN A 156 0.61 -20.11 -14.75
C ASN A 156 -0.45 -19.01 -14.85
N GLU A 157 -0.64 -18.21 -13.78
CA GLU A 157 -1.57 -17.09 -13.84
C GLU A 157 -1.05 -15.99 -14.77
N LEU A 158 0.26 -15.76 -14.85
CA LEU A 158 0.82 -14.71 -15.71
C LEU A 158 0.64 -14.97 -17.20
N ASN A 159 0.36 -16.22 -17.59
CA ASN A 159 0.00 -16.55 -18.98
C ASN A 159 -1.30 -15.86 -19.45
N TYR A 160 -2.07 -15.22 -18.57
CA TYR A 160 -3.18 -14.35 -18.98
C TYR A 160 -2.73 -13.01 -19.62
N LEU A 161 -1.50 -12.53 -19.36
CA LEU A 161 -0.95 -11.30 -19.91
C LEU A 161 -0.63 -11.37 -21.42
N PRO A 162 0.11 -12.38 -21.92
CA PRO A 162 0.53 -12.43 -23.32
C PRO A 162 -0.57 -12.89 -24.29
N ARG A 163 -1.78 -13.24 -23.82
CA ARG A 163 -2.87 -13.65 -24.70
C ARG A 163 -3.24 -12.53 -25.66
N SER A 164 -3.56 -12.87 -26.91
CA SER A 164 -3.98 -11.90 -27.93
C SER A 164 -5.30 -11.21 -27.60
N ASP A 165 -6.14 -11.84 -26.77
CA ASP A 165 -7.42 -11.31 -26.29
C ASP A 165 -7.32 -10.68 -24.88
N SER A 166 -6.11 -10.54 -24.34
CA SER A 166 -5.90 -9.98 -23.00
C SER A 166 -6.38 -8.52 -22.92
N LYS A 167 -7.27 -8.24 -21.96
CA LYS A 167 -7.79 -6.89 -21.66
C LYS A 167 -7.02 -6.19 -20.55
N ILE A 168 -5.97 -6.80 -20.03
CA ILE A 168 -5.20 -6.27 -18.91
C ILE A 168 -4.30 -5.13 -19.41
N ILE A 169 -4.49 -3.89 -18.99
CA ILE A 169 -3.56 -2.81 -19.32
C ILE A 169 -2.22 -3.06 -18.63
N HIS A 170 -2.28 -3.28 -17.32
CA HIS A 170 -1.15 -3.59 -16.45
C HIS A 170 -1.61 -4.41 -15.26
N TRP A 171 -0.74 -5.25 -14.70
CA TRP A 171 -1.02 -6.06 -13.53
C TRP A 171 -0.03 -5.77 -12.40
N PHE A 172 -0.54 -5.25 -11.29
CA PHE A 172 0.15 -5.11 -10.02
C PHE A 172 -0.09 -6.34 -9.14
N GLY A 173 0.90 -7.21 -8.98
CA GLY A 173 0.76 -8.47 -8.25
C GLY A 173 1.68 -8.56 -7.03
N GLN A 174 1.12 -8.97 -5.91
CA GLN A 174 1.89 -9.30 -4.71
C GLN A 174 2.71 -10.58 -4.93
N ASN A 175 3.96 -10.58 -4.48
CA ASN A 175 4.85 -11.75 -4.50
C ASN A 175 4.96 -12.44 -5.87
N GLY A 176 4.92 -11.71 -6.99
CA GLY A 176 5.01 -12.30 -8.31
C GLY A 176 6.35 -13.02 -8.57
N CYS A 177 6.31 -14.05 -9.40
CA CYS A 177 7.49 -14.79 -9.86
C CYS A 177 8.60 -13.83 -10.38
N ILE A 178 9.88 -14.16 -10.14
CA ILE A 178 11.02 -13.33 -10.60
C ILE A 178 10.97 -13.11 -12.12
N ASN A 179 10.53 -14.11 -12.90
CA ASN A 179 10.38 -13.96 -14.36
C ASN A 179 9.24 -13.01 -14.74
N ALA A 180 8.20 -12.90 -13.90
CA ALA A 180 7.10 -11.96 -14.07
C ALA A 180 7.57 -10.51 -14.05
N SER A 181 8.56 -10.21 -13.19
CA SER A 181 9.13 -8.87 -13.05
C SER A 181 9.81 -8.37 -14.32
N GLN A 182 10.07 -9.26 -15.28
CA GLN A 182 10.61 -8.92 -16.59
C GLN A 182 9.52 -8.57 -17.62
N SER A 183 8.24 -8.82 -17.32
CA SER A 183 7.14 -8.38 -18.18
C SER A 183 6.93 -6.88 -18.05
N GLU A 184 6.86 -6.17 -19.18
CA GLU A 184 6.54 -4.73 -19.19
C GLU A 184 5.12 -4.42 -18.68
N ARG A 185 4.24 -5.43 -18.61
CA ARG A 185 2.84 -5.31 -18.18
C ARG A 185 2.58 -5.90 -16.78
N PHE A 186 3.63 -6.26 -16.04
CA PHE A 186 3.53 -6.74 -14.67
C PHE A 186 4.45 -5.95 -13.73
N THR A 187 3.98 -5.66 -12.52
CA THR A 187 4.79 -5.03 -11.48
C THR A 187 4.54 -5.69 -10.15
N ASN A 188 5.61 -6.10 -9.50
CA ASN A 188 5.53 -6.57 -8.13
C ASN A 188 5.12 -5.42 -7.20
N ILE A 189 4.08 -5.65 -6.41
CA ILE A 189 3.72 -4.77 -5.29
C ILE A 189 4.11 -5.42 -3.96
N PRO A 190 4.40 -4.61 -2.94
CA PRO A 190 4.69 -5.13 -1.61
C PRO A 190 3.58 -5.97 -1.00
N ILE A 191 3.95 -6.92 -0.14
CA ILE A 191 2.98 -7.60 0.71
C ILE A 191 2.38 -6.68 1.78
N GLY A 192 3.20 -5.76 2.29
CA GLY A 192 2.77 -4.78 3.28
C GLY A 192 2.52 -5.38 4.66
N VAL A 193 1.88 -4.61 5.53
CA VAL A 193 1.50 -5.03 6.89
C VAL A 193 0.12 -5.69 6.90
N ASP A 194 -0.08 -6.65 7.79
CA ASP A 194 -1.43 -7.01 8.22
C ASP A 194 -1.89 -6.04 9.30
N ILE A 195 -2.69 -5.06 8.88
CA ILE A 195 -3.12 -3.95 9.74
C ILE A 195 -3.92 -4.41 10.98
N ASN A 196 -4.52 -5.60 10.92
CA ASN A 196 -5.30 -6.12 12.05
C ASN A 196 -4.40 -6.68 13.15
N SER A 197 -3.28 -7.30 12.78
CA SER A 197 -2.32 -7.86 13.74
C SER A 197 -1.26 -6.87 14.18
N LEU A 198 -0.97 -5.83 13.37
CA LEU A 198 0.07 -4.83 13.63
C LEU A 198 0.04 -4.23 15.05
N PRO A 199 -1.11 -3.82 15.64
CA PRO A 199 -1.12 -3.30 17.01
C PRO A 199 -0.62 -4.32 18.04
N SER A 200 -1.04 -5.58 17.93
CA SER A 200 -0.61 -6.64 18.85
C SER A 200 0.87 -7.01 18.68
N ILE A 201 1.38 -6.84 17.46
CA ILE A 201 2.79 -7.04 17.13
C ILE A 201 3.61 -5.90 17.72
N TYR A 202 3.16 -4.65 17.57
CA TYR A 202 3.79 -3.47 18.18
C TYR A 202 3.94 -3.62 19.69
N GLU A 203 2.85 -3.91 20.40
CA GLU A 203 2.87 -4.07 21.86
C GLU A 203 3.90 -5.11 22.33
N ARG A 204 4.11 -6.16 21.54
CA ARG A 204 5.04 -7.24 21.88
C ARG A 204 6.48 -6.98 21.46
N ASN A 205 6.71 -6.22 20.39
CA ASN A 205 8.01 -6.22 19.70
C ASN A 205 8.68 -4.86 19.61
N HIS A 206 7.99 -3.74 19.90
CA HIS A 206 8.55 -2.39 19.76
C HIS A 206 9.83 -2.14 20.57
N GLN A 207 10.10 -2.93 21.61
CA GLN A 207 11.32 -2.84 22.41
C GLN A 207 12.55 -3.51 21.78
N TYR A 208 12.40 -4.26 20.69
CA TYR A 208 13.52 -4.96 20.06
C TYR A 208 14.00 -4.23 18.80
N PRO A 209 15.28 -3.82 18.75
CA PRO A 209 15.82 -3.11 17.58
C PRO A 209 16.13 -4.02 16.39
N LEU A 210 16.11 -5.35 16.59
CA LEU A 210 16.40 -6.37 15.58
C LEU A 210 15.23 -7.34 15.50
N TRP A 211 14.84 -7.75 14.29
CA TRP A 211 13.69 -8.62 14.07
C TRP A 211 13.98 -9.69 13.03
N LEU A 212 13.81 -10.96 13.40
CA LEU A 212 13.93 -12.07 12.45
C LEU A 212 12.78 -12.06 11.44
N SER A 213 13.10 -11.90 10.16
CA SER A 213 12.15 -11.88 9.05
C SER A 213 12.51 -12.92 8.00
N PRO A 214 12.50 -14.22 8.35
CA PRO A 214 12.75 -15.26 7.37
C PRO A 214 11.68 -15.22 6.27
N HIS A 215 12.09 -15.62 5.05
CA HIS A 215 11.16 -15.84 3.95
C HIS A 215 10.03 -16.79 4.36
N ASP A 216 8.85 -16.53 3.83
CA ASP A 216 7.70 -17.42 3.92
C ASP A 216 7.51 -18.12 2.57
N ASP A 217 6.26 -18.38 2.16
CA ASP A 217 5.91 -18.79 0.78
C ASP A 217 6.35 -17.78 -0.31
N GLY A 218 6.80 -16.58 0.05
CA GLY A 218 7.37 -15.56 -0.84
C GLY A 218 8.63 -14.89 -0.29
N ILE A 219 9.35 -14.18 -1.18
CA ILE A 219 10.52 -13.36 -0.81
C ILE A 219 10.09 -12.17 0.06
N ASP A 220 8.92 -11.59 -0.23
CA ASP A 220 8.35 -10.50 0.57
C ASP A 220 7.36 -11.07 1.60
N CYS A 221 7.55 -10.71 2.87
CA CYS A 221 6.76 -11.22 4.00
C CYS A 221 6.31 -10.08 4.92
N HIS A 222 5.14 -10.25 5.56
CA HIS A 222 4.55 -9.24 6.45
C HIS A 222 5.52 -8.78 7.55
N ARG A 223 6.31 -9.72 8.10
CA ARG A 223 7.28 -9.46 9.17
C ARG A 223 8.34 -8.43 8.77
N THR A 224 8.73 -8.39 7.50
CA THR A 224 9.68 -7.38 6.99
C THR A 224 9.06 -6.00 7.08
N TRP A 225 7.81 -5.86 6.64
CA TRP A 225 7.08 -4.60 6.70
C TRP A 225 6.77 -4.19 8.13
N ASP A 226 6.31 -5.11 8.97
CA ASP A 226 6.06 -4.84 10.40
C ASP A 226 7.33 -4.31 11.07
N ALA A 227 8.50 -4.93 10.83
CA ALA A 227 9.77 -4.45 11.38
C ALA A 227 10.09 -3.02 10.91
N LEU A 228 9.95 -2.73 9.62
CA LEU A 228 10.22 -1.41 9.05
C LEU A 228 9.28 -0.33 9.60
N TYR A 229 7.97 -0.62 9.71
CA TYR A 229 6.99 0.31 10.27
C TYR A 229 7.18 0.55 11.76
N LEU A 230 7.84 -0.37 12.47
CA LEU A 230 8.13 -0.27 13.90
C LEU A 230 9.57 0.19 14.20
N ASP A 231 10.28 0.73 13.20
CA ASP A 231 11.66 1.23 13.32
C ASP A 231 12.66 0.16 13.84
N ALA A 232 12.40 -1.11 13.53
CA ALA A 232 13.28 -2.24 13.80
C ALA A 232 14.04 -2.65 12.54
N ILE A 233 15.25 -3.19 12.72
CA ILE A 233 16.09 -3.68 11.63
C ILE A 233 15.70 -5.15 11.32
N PRO A 234 15.12 -5.44 10.14
CA PRO A 234 14.83 -6.81 9.75
C PRO A 234 16.12 -7.59 9.46
N ILE A 235 16.17 -8.83 9.91
CA ILE A 235 17.21 -9.82 9.63
C ILE A 235 16.58 -10.89 8.74
N VAL A 236 16.91 -10.86 7.45
CA VAL A 236 16.40 -11.75 6.39
C VAL A 236 17.38 -12.88 6.12
#